data_AF-A0A5D0GVE0-F1
#
_entry.id   AF-A0A5D0GVE0-F1
#
_cell.length_a   1.000
_cell.length_b   1.000
_cell.length_c   1.000
_cell.angle_alpha   90.00
_cell.angle_beta   90.00
_cell.angle_gamma   90.00
#
_symmetry.space_group_name_H-M   'P 1'
#
loop_
_entity.id
_entity.type
_entity.pdbx_description
1 polymer ?
#
loop_
_entity_poly.entity_id
_entity_poly.type
_entity_poly.pdbx_seq_one_letter_code
_entity_poly.pdbx_strand_id
1 'polypeptide(L)'
;MDFTNPLVYGVPCFLGLILVELTYSKAHNHKLYNWKDLGSSLFMGIGSVILAPLIKTISAIVIFNYLYELCNPIVNGVRTNILGYQSFGYAWYVWVACQFLDDFTYYWFHRQNHMVRFLWAAH
;
A
#
# COMPACT_ATOMS: atom_id res chain seq x y z
N MET A 1 15.60 9.84 11.17
CA MET A 1 14.52 10.83 11.27
C MET A 1 13.25 10.06 11.57
N ASP A 2 12.60 10.33 12.70
CA ASP A 2 11.28 9.75 12.97
C ASP A 2 10.25 10.53 12.16
N PHE A 3 9.80 9.93 11.06
CA PHE A 3 8.69 10.48 10.29
C PHE A 3 7.41 10.21 11.06
N THR A 4 6.86 11.27 11.65
CA THR A 4 5.54 11.23 12.27
C THR A 4 4.50 10.93 11.18
N ASN A 5 3.81 9.79 11.30
CA ASN A 5 2.77 9.42 10.35
C ASN A 5 1.61 10.43 10.45
N PRO A 6 1.33 11.24 9.40
CA PRO A 6 0.30 12.27 9.46
C PRO A 6 -1.10 11.69 9.70
N LEU A 7 -1.33 10.41 9.39
CA LEU A 7 -2.61 9.73 9.66
C LEU A 7 -2.93 9.64 11.15
N VAL A 8 -1.91 9.58 12.02
CA VAL A 8 -2.08 9.50 13.48
C VAL A 8 -2.83 10.72 14.01
N TYR A 9 -2.63 11.88 13.40
CA TYR A 9 -3.30 13.14 13.78
C TYR A 9 -4.45 13.50 12.85
N GLY A 10 -4.33 13.16 11.56
CA GLY A 10 -5.34 13.45 10.55
C GLY A 10 -6.65 12.71 10.80
N VAL A 11 -6.58 11.41 11.13
CA VAL A 11 -7.79 10.60 11.35
C VAL A 11 -8.62 11.10 12.54
N PRO A 12 -8.05 11.33 13.74
CA PRO A 12 -8.81 11.89 14.86
C PRO A 12 -9.40 13.27 14.57
N CYS A 13 -8.66 14.14 13.90
CA CYS A 13 -9.13 15.47 13.52
C CYS A 13 -10.33 15.39 12.57
N PHE A 14 -10.24 14.52 11.55
CA PHE A 14 -11.32 14.32 10.58
C PHE A 14 -12.59 13.73 11.23
N LEU A 15 -12.44 12.74 12.12
CA LEU A 15 -13.56 12.20 12.91
C LEU A 15 -14.19 13.26 13.82
N GLY A 16 -13.37 14.13 14.41
CA GLY A 16 -13.84 15.27 15.20
C GLY A 16 -14.69 16.24 14.38
N LEU A 17 -14.24 16.59 13.17
CA LEU A 17 -14.99 17.46 12.26
C LEU A 17 -16.32 16.83 11.83
N ILE A 18 -16.33 15.52 11.51
CA ILE A 18 -17.57 14.79 11.21
C ILE A 18 -18.55 14.86 12.39
N LEU A 19 -18.08 14.68 13.64
CA LEU A 19 -18.92 14.78 14.84
C LEU A 19 -19.47 16.20 15.04
N VAL A 20 -18.66 17.23 14.82
CA VAL A 20 -19.12 18.63 14.88
C VAL A 20 -20.21 18.88 13.84
N GLU A 21 -20.02 18.41 12.61
CA GLU A 21 -20.99 18.61 11.53
C GLU A 21 -22.30 17.84 11.78
N LEU A 22 -22.22 16.59 12.26
CA LEU A 22 -23.39 15.79 12.65
C LEU A 22 -24.17 16.43 13.80
N THR A 23 -23.47 16.91 14.83
CA THR A 23 -24.11 17.59 15.98
C THR A 23 -24.75 18.90 15.56
N TYR A 24 -24.08 19.69 14.72
CA TYR A 24 -24.63 20.92 14.15
C TYR A 24 -25.87 20.66 13.30
N SER A 25 -25.81 19.67 12.39
CA SER A 25 -26.93 19.27 11.53
C SER A 25 -28.15 18.87 12.36
N LYS A 26 -27.93 18.11 13.45
CA LYS A 26 -29.00 17.70 14.36
C LYS A 26 -29.57 18.86 15.18
N ALA A 27 -28.71 19.74 15.69
CA ALA A 27 -29.12 20.88 16.52
C ALA A 27 -29.97 21.91 15.73
N HIS A 28 -29.68 22.07 14.43
CA HIS A 28 -30.34 23.05 13.57
C HIS A 28 -31.34 22.43 12.58
N ASN A 29 -31.67 21.14 12.72
CA ASN A 29 -32.56 20.38 11.83
C ASN A 29 -32.18 20.45 10.32
N HIS A 30 -30.89 20.60 10.02
CA HIS A 30 -30.40 20.49 8.66
C HIS A 30 -30.24 19.01 8.25
N LYS A 31 -30.29 18.73 6.95
CA LYS A 31 -30.00 17.40 6.37
C LYS A 31 -28.68 17.45 5.61
N LEU A 32 -27.58 17.70 6.33
CA LEU A 32 -26.24 17.84 5.73
C LEU A 32 -25.62 16.49 5.34
N TYR A 33 -26.06 15.39 5.97
CA TYR A 33 -25.48 14.06 5.75
C TYR A 33 -26.38 13.12 4.95
N ASN A 34 -25.76 12.40 4.01
CA ASN A 34 -26.31 11.19 3.41
C ASN A 34 -25.74 9.97 4.13
N TRP A 35 -26.58 9.26 4.89
CA TRP A 35 -26.16 8.09 5.68
C TRP A 35 -25.54 6.96 4.86
N LYS A 36 -25.99 6.77 3.61
CA LYS A 36 -25.41 5.75 2.72
C LYS A 36 -23.98 6.11 2.36
N ASP A 37 -23.74 7.39 2.08
CA ASP A 37 -22.43 7.90 1.69
C ASP A 37 -21.44 7.89 2.86
N LEU A 38 -21.89 8.32 4.05
CA LEU A 38 -21.11 8.21 5.29
C LEU A 38 -20.72 6.76 5.59
N GLY A 39 -21.67 5.83 5.47
CA GLY A 39 -21.42 4.40 5.67
C GLY A 39 -20.41 3.83 4.69
N SER A 40 -20.55 4.14 3.40
CA SER A 40 -19.59 3.74 2.36
C SER A 40 -18.19 4.30 2.61
N SER A 41 -18.09 5.59 2.97
CA SER A 41 -16.82 6.25 3.24
C SER A 41 -16.11 5.68 4.47
N LEU A 42 -16.83 5.45 5.56
CA LEU A 42 -16.28 4.82 6.77
C LEU A 42 -15.83 3.38 6.51
N PHE A 43 -16.62 2.61 5.77
CA PHE A 43 -16.27 1.23 5.43
C PHE A 43 -15.00 1.16 4.58
N MET A 44 -14.85 2.06 3.59
CA MET A 44 -13.63 2.14 2.79
C MET A 44 -12.41 2.56 3.62
N GLY A 45 -12.57 3.52 4.54
CA GLY A 45 -11.49 3.93 5.44
C GLY A 45 -11.03 2.81 6.40
N ILE A 46 -11.98 2.09 7.02
CA ILE A 46 -11.66 0.95 7.89
C ILE A 46 -11.03 -0.18 7.08
N GLY A 47 -11.60 -0.48 5.91
CA GLY A 47 -11.09 -1.49 4.99
C GLY A 47 -9.65 -1.22 4.59
N SER A 48 -9.29 0.02 4.26
CA SER A 48 -7.92 0.37 3.86
C SER A 48 -6.92 0.23 5.00
N VAL A 49 -7.28 0.64 6.23
CA VAL A 49 -6.42 0.52 7.43
C VAL A 49 -6.11 -0.95 7.76
N ILE A 50 -7.05 -1.86 7.53
CA ILE A 50 -6.86 -3.29 7.77
C ILE A 50 -6.14 -3.96 6.61
N LEU A 51 -6.63 -3.77 5.38
CA LEU A 51 -6.14 -4.48 4.21
C LEU A 51 -4.75 -4.02 3.78
N ALA A 52 -4.42 -2.73 3.86
CA ALA A 52 -3.13 -2.22 3.42
C ALA A 52 -1.93 -2.87 4.17
N PRO A 53 -1.89 -2.91 5.52
CA PRO A 53 -0.80 -3.57 6.22
C PRO A 53 -0.85 -5.10 6.09
N LEU A 54 -2.03 -5.72 6.03
CA LEU A 54 -2.17 -7.16 5.82
C LEU A 54 -1.57 -7.57 4.47
N ILE A 55 -2.02 -6.95 3.39
CA ILE A 55 -1.50 -7.22 2.04
C ILE A 55 -0.01 -6.90 2.02
N LYS A 56 0.43 -5.74 2.53
CA LYS A 56 1.86 -5.39 2.56
C LYS A 56 2.70 -6.42 3.31
N THR A 57 2.24 -6.90 4.45
CA THR A 57 2.98 -7.87 5.29
C THR A 57 2.99 -9.24 4.64
N ILE A 58 1.83 -9.73 4.18
CA ILE A 58 1.70 -11.03 3.52
C ILE A 58 2.48 -11.03 2.22
N SER A 59 2.33 -10.00 1.38
CA SER A 59 3.10 -9.85 0.15
C SER A 59 4.59 -9.74 0.45
N ALA A 60 5.00 -8.95 1.45
CA ALA A 60 6.40 -8.86 1.83
C ALA A 60 6.96 -10.22 2.25
N ILE A 61 6.27 -10.97 3.10
CA ILE A 61 6.77 -12.25 3.59
C ILE A 61 6.69 -13.32 2.49
N VAL A 62 5.52 -13.51 1.90
CA VAL A 62 5.28 -14.62 0.97
C VAL A 62 6.00 -14.39 -0.35
N ILE A 63 5.84 -13.22 -0.97
CA ILE A 63 6.41 -12.95 -2.29
C ILE A 63 7.93 -12.82 -2.21
N PHE A 64 8.48 -12.08 -1.23
CA PHE A 64 9.94 -11.99 -1.12
C PHE A 64 10.57 -13.33 -0.75
N ASN A 65 10.04 -14.08 0.22
CA ASN A 65 10.65 -15.38 0.53
C ASN A 65 10.55 -16.32 -0.66
N TYR A 66 9.38 -16.39 -1.32
CA TYR A 66 9.22 -17.25 -2.48
C TYR A 66 10.18 -16.88 -3.62
N LEU A 67 10.25 -15.59 -3.99
CA LEU A 67 11.18 -15.13 -5.03
C LEU A 67 12.64 -15.29 -4.62
N TYR A 68 12.96 -15.08 -3.34
CA TYR A 68 14.30 -15.28 -2.82
C TYR A 68 14.73 -16.73 -2.93
N GLU A 69 13.89 -17.69 -2.52
CA GLU A 69 14.17 -19.12 -2.68
C GLU A 69 14.29 -19.52 -4.15
N LEU A 70 13.37 -19.03 -4.99
CA LEU A 70 13.36 -19.33 -6.43
C LEU A 70 14.62 -18.81 -7.13
N CYS A 71 15.06 -17.59 -6.80
CA CYS A 71 16.23 -16.96 -7.40
C CYS A 71 17.56 -17.35 -6.74
N ASN A 72 17.53 -18.00 -5.56
CA ASN A 72 18.73 -18.42 -4.83
C ASN A 72 18.63 -19.89 -4.38
N PRO A 73 18.53 -20.84 -5.34
CA PRO A 73 18.47 -22.27 -5.03
C PRO A 73 19.72 -22.76 -4.28
N ILE A 74 19.55 -23.84 -3.53
CA ILE A 74 20.66 -24.53 -2.87
C ILE A 74 21.26 -25.53 -3.86
N VAL A 75 22.51 -25.29 -4.25
CA VAL A 75 23.28 -26.18 -5.14
C VAL A 75 24.50 -26.65 -4.35
N ASN A 76 24.67 -27.96 -4.21
CA ASN A 76 25.77 -28.57 -3.44
C ASN A 76 25.89 -28.04 -1.98
N GLY A 77 24.75 -27.77 -1.33
CA GLY A 77 24.71 -27.27 0.04
C GLY A 77 24.99 -25.78 0.21
N VAL A 78 25.20 -25.03 -0.88
CA VAL A 78 25.45 -23.58 -0.87
C VAL A 78 24.34 -22.85 -1.63
N ARG A 79 23.81 -21.77 -1.05
CA ARG A 79 22.88 -20.89 -1.77
C ARG A 79 23.61 -20.22 -2.93
N THR A 80 23.08 -20.41 -4.14
CA THR A 80 23.66 -19.89 -5.37
C THR A 80 22.58 -19.11 -6.12
N ASN A 81 22.85 -17.85 -6.46
CA ASN A 81 21.90 -17.07 -7.24
C ASN A 81 21.81 -17.62 -8.67
N ILE A 82 20.63 -17.59 -9.29
CA ILE A 82 20.43 -18.03 -10.68
C ILE A 82 21.31 -17.29 -11.70
N LEU A 83 21.81 -16.11 -11.36
CA LEU A 83 22.76 -15.33 -12.17
C LEU A 83 24.23 -15.77 -11.98
N GLY A 84 24.50 -16.84 -11.22
CA GLY A 84 25.82 -17.45 -11.06
C GLY A 84 26.69 -16.90 -9.91
N TYR A 85 26.16 -15.99 -9.10
CA TYR A 85 26.88 -15.37 -7.98
C TYR A 85 26.63 -16.13 -6.66
N GLN A 86 27.70 -16.40 -5.89
CA GLN A 86 27.63 -17.06 -4.57
C GLN A 86 27.21 -16.11 -3.42
N SER A 87 27.06 -14.82 -3.71
CA SER A 87 26.47 -13.77 -2.88
C SER A 87 26.45 -12.51 -3.76
N PHE A 88 25.61 -11.52 -3.47
CA PHE A 88 25.64 -10.26 -4.22
C PHE A 88 27.00 -9.56 -3.99
N GLY A 89 27.94 -9.75 -4.91
CA GLY A 89 29.11 -8.88 -5.06
C GLY A 89 28.69 -7.50 -5.60
N TYR A 90 29.64 -6.70 -6.10
CA TYR A 90 29.35 -5.38 -6.67
C TYR A 90 28.73 -5.49 -8.09
N ALA A 91 27.47 -5.90 -8.17
CA ALA A 91 26.72 -6.01 -9.41
C ALA A 91 25.96 -4.70 -9.74
N TRP A 92 26.70 -3.62 -9.99
CA TRP A 92 26.14 -2.26 -10.17
C TRP A 92 25.06 -2.17 -11.26
N TYR A 93 25.15 -3.00 -12.30
CA TYR A 93 24.15 -3.04 -13.38
C TYR A 93 22.79 -3.58 -12.91
N VAL A 94 22.75 -4.41 -11.86
CA VAL A 94 21.50 -4.87 -11.24
C VAL A 94 20.77 -3.70 -10.61
N TRP A 95 21.50 -2.79 -9.95
CA TRP A 95 20.89 -1.58 -9.38
C TRP A 95 20.23 -0.72 -10.46
N VAL A 96 20.92 -0.50 -11.59
CA VAL A 96 20.35 0.23 -12.73
C VAL A 96 19.11 -0.48 -13.29
N ALA A 97 19.19 -1.80 -13.49
CA ALA A 97 18.05 -2.59 -13.97
C ALA A 97 16.86 -2.52 -13.00
N CYS A 98 17.09 -2.63 -11.70
CA CYS A 98 16.06 -2.48 -10.68
C CYS A 98 15.41 -1.11 -10.74
N GLN A 99 16.19 -0.03 -10.89
CA GLN A 99 15.62 1.32 -11.00
C GLN A 99 14.68 1.45 -12.20
N PHE A 100 15.10 0.98 -13.38
CA PHE A 100 14.27 1.04 -14.59
C PHE A 100 13.02 0.17 -14.48
N LEU A 101 13.15 -1.05 -13.95
CA LEU A 101 12.03 -1.98 -13.81
C LEU A 101 11.02 -1.51 -12.76
N ASP A 102 11.49 -0.90 -11.67
CA ASP A 102 10.64 -0.30 -10.64
C ASP A 102 9.84 0.87 -11.22
N ASP A 103 10.51 1.82 -11.88
CA ASP A 103 9.85 2.96 -12.53
C ASP A 103 8.84 2.51 -13.60
N PHE A 104 9.21 1.54 -14.44
CA PHE A 104 8.31 1.01 -15.46
C PHE A 104 7.07 0.35 -14.84
N THR A 105 7.26 -0.49 -13.83
CA THR A 105 6.16 -1.18 -13.15
C THR A 105 5.25 -0.18 -12.42
N TYR A 106 5.85 0.80 -11.75
CA TYR A 106 5.12 1.86 -11.06
C TYR A 106 4.30 2.71 -12.05
N TYR A 107 4.86 3.08 -13.20
CA TYR A 107 4.13 3.81 -14.23
C TYR A 107 2.86 3.07 -14.68
N TRP A 108 2.98 1.78 -14.98
CA TRP A 108 1.82 0.98 -15.41
C TRP A 108 0.81 0.79 -14.29
N PHE A 109 1.26 0.53 -13.07
CA PHE A 109 0.38 0.46 -11.90
C PHE A 109 -0.38 1.77 -11.71
N HIS A 110 0.31 2.90 -11.72
CA HIS A 110 -0.29 4.22 -11.57
C HIS A 110 -1.26 4.52 -12.72
N ARG A 111 -0.89 4.21 -13.97
CA ARG A 111 -1.79 4.35 -15.11
C ARG A 111 -3.03 3.49 -14.97
N GLN A 112 -2.90 2.24 -14.52
CA GLN A 112 -4.02 1.33 -14.31
C GLN A 112 -4.96 1.80 -13.21
N ASN A 113 -4.43 2.42 -12.15
CA ASN A 113 -5.24 3.10 -11.14
C ASN A 113 -6.15 4.18 -11.73
N HIS A 114 -5.73 4.88 -12.78
CA HIS A 114 -6.57 5.88 -13.47
C HIS A 114 -7.46 5.29 -14.58
N MET A 115 -7.23 4.06 -15.00
CA MET A 115 -7.94 3.43 -16.13
C MET A 115 -8.95 2.36 -15.69
N VAL A 116 -8.76 1.74 -14.53
CA VAL A 116 -9.57 0.61 -14.04
C VAL A 116 -10.33 1.02 -12.79
N ARG A 117 -11.66 0.97 -12.82
CA ARG A 117 -12.55 1.45 -11.74
C ARG A 117 -12.25 0.85 -10.36
N PHE A 118 -11.94 -0.44 -10.30
CA PHE A 118 -11.59 -1.10 -9.05
C PHE A 118 -10.29 -0.55 -8.46
N LEU A 119 -9.27 -0.38 -9.32
CA LEU A 119 -7.98 0.17 -8.91
C LEU A 119 -8.09 1.66 -8.59
N TRP A 120 -8.95 2.40 -9.30
CA TRP A 120 -9.27 3.79 -8.99
C TRP A 120 -9.89 3.96 -7.61
N ALA A 121 -10.79 3.07 -7.22
CA ALA A 121 -11.39 3.10 -5.88
C ALA A 121 -10.37 2.81 -4.76
N ALA A 122 -9.26 2.16 -5.09
CA ALA A 122 -8.17 1.85 -4.17
C ALA A 122 -6.97 2.81 -4.28
N HIS A 123 -6.96 3.68 -5.30
CA HIS A 123 -5.89 4.63 -5.61
C HIS A 123 -5.89 5.83 -4.67
#